data_AF-A0A2M7M515-F1
#
_entry.id   AF-A0A2M7M515-F1
#
_cell.length_a   1.000
_cell.length_b   1.000
_cell.length_c   1.000
_cell.angle_alpha   90.00
_cell.angle_beta   90.00
_cell.angle_gamma   90.00
#
_symmetry.space_group_name_H-M   'P 1'
#
loop_
_entity.id
_entity.type
_entity.pdbx_description
1 polymer ?
#
loop_
_entity_poly.entity_id
_entity_poly.type
_entity_poly.pdbx_seq_one_letter_code
_entity_poly.pdbx_strand_id
1 'polypeptide(L)' 'KVPRKAITLSIPTILSAKEIYVIVPGSQKARAVKKMWEGPITKKCPSSALRFHASVKIYLEKDSAALLRKIGGK' A
#
# COMPACT_ATOMS: atom_id res chain seq x y z
N LYS A 1 12.93 6.54 24.04
CA LYS A 1 12.24 5.25 24.35
C LYS A 1 10.91 5.25 23.61
N VAL A 2 10.62 4.27 22.75
CA VAL A 2 9.39 4.24 21.92
C VAL A 2 8.26 3.52 22.67
N PRO A 3 7.01 4.01 22.67
CA PRO A 3 5.87 3.32 23.29
C PRO A 3 5.62 1.93 22.70
N ARG A 4 5.24 0.95 23.54
CA ARG A 4 4.94 -0.42 23.12
C ARG A 4 3.52 -0.65 22.61
N LYS A 5 2.62 0.33 22.81
CA LYS A 5 1.20 0.24 22.43
C LYS A 5 0.79 1.53 21.72
N ALA A 6 -0.15 1.42 20.80
CA ALA A 6 -0.74 2.53 20.07
C ALA A 6 -2.23 2.25 19.83
N ILE A 7 -3.02 3.31 19.74
CA ILE A 7 -4.40 3.27 19.25
C ILE A 7 -4.34 3.54 17.74
N THR A 8 -5.00 2.73 16.93
CA THR A 8 -5.00 2.87 15.46
C THR A 8 -6.35 2.49 14.88
N LEU A 9 -6.62 2.92 13.65
CA LEU A 9 -7.82 2.55 12.91
C LEU A 9 -7.72 1.10 12.41
N SER A 10 -8.87 0.44 12.33
CA SER A 10 -8.99 -0.87 11.72
C SER A 10 -8.97 -0.77 10.19
N ILE A 11 -8.64 -1.86 9.50
CA ILE A 11 -8.67 -1.91 8.03
C ILE A 11 -10.07 -1.62 7.47
N PRO A 12 -11.17 -2.22 7.98
CA PRO A 12 -12.52 -1.85 7.54
C PRO A 12 -12.82 -0.35 7.70
N THR A 13 -12.37 0.27 8.78
CA THR A 13 -12.55 1.72 9.01
C THR A 13 -11.80 2.57 8.00
N ILE A 14 -10.58 2.16 7.60
CA ILE A 14 -9.83 2.87 6.55
C ILE A 14 -10.54 2.70 5.20
N LEU A 15 -11.04 1.50 4.90
CA LEU A 15 -11.72 1.20 3.63
C LEU A 15 -13.12 1.81 3.51
N SER A 16 -13.71 2.31 4.59
CA SER A 16 -15.00 3.03 4.54
C SER A 16 -14.85 4.51 4.13
N ALA A 17 -13.62 5.01 3.94
CA ALA A 17 -13.38 6.37 3.49
C ALA A 17 -13.82 6.55 2.03
N LYS A 18 -14.40 7.70 1.68
CA LYS A 18 -14.85 7.98 0.30
C LYS A 18 -13.71 7.94 -0.72
N GLU A 19 -12.53 8.42 -0.34
CA GLU A 19 -11.32 8.42 -1.16
C GLU A 19 -10.10 8.12 -0.28
N ILE A 20 -9.18 7.32 -0.79
CA ILE A 20 -7.94 6.95 -0.09
C ILE A 20 -6.75 7.38 -0.94
N TYR A 21 -5.84 8.13 -0.32
CA TYR A 21 -4.60 8.58 -0.93
C TYR A 21 -3.43 7.96 -0.18
N VAL A 22 -2.56 7.26 -0.89
CA VAL A 22 -1.41 6.55 -0.31
C VAL A 22 -0.13 7.10 -0.92
N ILE A 23 0.75 7.64 -0.08
CA ILE A 23 2.04 8.22 -0.51
C ILE A 23 3.16 7.31 0.01
N VAL A 24 4.02 6.84 -0.90
CA VAL A 24 5.07 5.87 -0.55
C VAL A 24 6.45 6.34 -1.04
N PRO A 25 7.15 7.18 -0.25
CA PRO A 25 8.47 7.66 -0.61
C PRO A 25 9.57 6.67 -0.24
N GLY A 26 10.63 6.62 -1.04
CA GLY A 26 11.88 5.92 -0.76
C GLY A 26 11.92 4.43 -1.14
N SER A 27 13.09 4.00 -1.62
CA SER A 27 13.40 2.64 -2.09
C SER A 27 13.15 1.54 -1.06
N GLN A 28 13.33 1.82 0.24
CA GLN A 28 13.13 0.86 1.33
C GLN A 28 11.70 0.29 1.37
N LYS A 29 10.73 0.95 0.74
CA LYS A 29 9.32 0.52 0.68
C LYS A 29 8.99 -0.29 -0.58
N ALA A 30 9.91 -0.44 -1.54
CA ALA A 30 9.63 -1.07 -2.83
C ALA A 30 9.11 -2.51 -2.72
N ARG A 31 9.64 -3.30 -1.78
CA ARG A 31 9.14 -4.66 -1.51
C ARG A 31 7.70 -4.66 -0.95
N ALA A 32 7.37 -3.68 -0.12
CA ALA A 32 6.02 -3.53 0.43
C ALA A 32 5.03 -3.12 -0.67
N VAL A 33 5.42 -2.19 -1.54
CA VAL A 33 4.63 -1.77 -2.71
C VAL A 33 4.34 -2.95 -3.63
N LYS A 34 5.36 -3.75 -3.97
CA LYS A 34 5.18 -4.95 -4.79
C LYS A 34 4.20 -5.94 -4.16
N LYS A 35 4.38 -6.27 -2.87
CA LYS A 35 3.49 -7.19 -2.16
C LYS A 35 2.05 -6.67 -2.08
N MET A 36 1.89 -5.37 -1.85
CA MET A 36 0.60 -4.71 -1.79
C MET A 36 -0.16 -4.79 -3.13
N TRP A 37 0.53 -4.49 -4.23
CA TRP A 37 -0.11 -4.34 -5.55
C TRP A 37 -0.21 -5.65 -6.32
N GLU A 38 0.87 -6.45 -6.34
CA GLU A 38 0.98 -7.66 -7.17
C GLU A 38 0.85 -8.96 -6.38
N GLY A 39 0.97 -8.90 -5.05
CA GLY A 39 0.83 -10.08 -4.18
C GLY A 39 -0.64 -10.50 -3.97
N PRO A 40 -0.89 -11.61 -3.26
CA PRO A 40 -2.24 -12.00 -2.87
C PRO A 40 -2.82 -11.02 -1.83
N ILE A 41 -4.14 -10.90 -1.78
CA ILE A 41 -4.80 -10.14 -0.70
C ILE A 41 -4.77 -10.98 0.58
N THR A 42 -4.13 -10.48 1.65
CA THR A 42 -3.92 -11.26 2.88
C THR A 42 -3.76 -10.38 4.12
N LYS A 43 -4.15 -10.91 5.29
CA LYS A 43 -3.95 -10.27 6.61
C LYS A 43 -2.46 -10.03 6.92
N LYS A 44 -1.54 -10.79 6.32
CA LYS A 44 -0.08 -10.57 6.47
C LYS A 44 0.42 -9.31 5.74
N CYS A 45 -0.36 -8.78 4.79
CA CYS A 45 -0.09 -7.54 4.07
C CYS A 45 -1.37 -6.70 4.04
N PRO A 46 -1.70 -5.98 5.13
CA PRO A 46 -2.98 -5.30 5.26
C PRO A 46 -3.25 -4.29 4.14
N SER A 47 -2.22 -3.63 3.62
CA SER A 47 -2.32 -2.69 2.50
C SER A 47 -2.82 -3.34 1.20
N SER A 48 -2.68 -4.66 1.03
CA SER A 48 -3.22 -5.37 -0.12
C SER A 48 -4.75 -5.30 -0.22
N ALA A 49 -5.44 -5.02 0.90
CA ALA A 49 -6.88 -4.83 0.96
C ALA A 49 -7.35 -3.51 0.32
N LEU A 50 -6.45 -2.56 0.09
CA LEU A 50 -6.76 -1.32 -0.65
C LEU A 50 -7.33 -1.60 -2.04
N ARG A 51 -6.98 -2.74 -2.65
CA ARG A 51 -7.51 -3.18 -3.95
C ARG A 51 -9.01 -3.50 -3.94
N PHE A 52 -9.63 -3.62 -2.77
CA PHE A 52 -11.10 -3.77 -2.66
C PHE A 52 -11.83 -2.42 -2.71
N HIS A 53 -11.14 -1.30 -2.52
CA HIS A 53 -11.77 0.01 -2.50
C HIS A 53 -11.76 0.62 -3.90
N ALA A 54 -12.91 1.14 -4.33
CA ALA A 54 -13.09 1.66 -5.69
C ALA A 54 -12.33 2.97 -5.96
N SER A 55 -12.04 3.77 -4.92
CA SER A 55 -11.34 5.05 -5.05
C SER A 55 -10.06 5.09 -4.22
N VAL A 56 -8.98 4.56 -4.79
CA VAL A 56 -7.63 4.61 -4.19
C VAL A 56 -6.65 5.21 -5.19
N LYS A 57 -5.91 6.24 -4.75
CA LYS A 57 -4.82 6.84 -5.52
C LYS A 57 -3.50 6.57 -4.78
N ILE A 58 -2.54 5.98 -5.48
CA ILE A 58 -1.24 5.60 -4.91
C ILE A 58 -0.16 6.40 -5.62
N TYR A 59 0.56 7.23 -4.88
CA TYR A 59 1.70 8.01 -5.36
C TYR A 59 2.99 7.30 -4.99
N LEU A 60 3.73 6.90 -6.02
CA LEU A 60 4.99 6.20 -5.92
C LEU A 60 6.08 7.03 -6.59
N GLU A 61 7.27 7.00 -5.99
CA GLU A 61 8.48 7.45 -6.64
C GLU A 61 9.03 6.31 -7.51
N LYS A 62 9.97 6.63 -8.41
CA LYS A 62 10.64 5.60 -9.24
C LYS A 62 11.28 4.52 -8.37
N ASP A 63 11.89 4.92 -7.26
CA ASP A 63 12.58 4.03 -6.34
C ASP A 63 11.62 3.12 -5.57
N SER A 64 10.47 3.63 -5.14
CA SER A 64 9.46 2.81 -4.45
C SER A 64 8.65 1.93 -5.41
N ALA A 65 8.58 2.28 -6.69
CA ALA A 65 8.00 1.47 -7.76
C ALA A 65 8.99 0.48 -8.40
N ALA A 66 10.28 0.50 -8.04
CA ALA A 66 11.36 -0.17 -8.76
C ALA A 66 11.18 -1.69 -8.94
N LEU A 67 10.37 -2.35 -8.11
CA LEU A 67 10.12 -3.80 -8.15
C LEU A 67 8.80 -4.21 -8.82
N LEU A 68 8.00 -3.25 -9.28
CA LEU A 68 6.74 -3.50 -9.99
C LEU A 68 6.99 -3.94 -11.43
N ARG A 69 6.11 -4.79 -11.95
CA ARG A 69 6.09 -5.15 -13.35
C ARG A 69 5.60 -3.96 -14.18
N LYS A 70 6.38 -3.60 -15.20
CA LYS A 70 5.96 -2.61 -16.19
C LYS A 70 4.94 -3.28 -17.12
N ILE A 71 3.76 -2.68 -17.25
CA ILE A 71 2.78 -3.08 -18.26
C ILE A 71 3.00 -2.14 -19.45
N GLY A 72 3.60 -2.66 -20.53
CA GLY A 72 3.93 -1.89 -21.73
C GLY A 72 5.40 -1.51 -21.89
N GLY A 73 6.33 -2.44 -21.65
CA GLY A 73 7.63 -2.36 -22.34
C GLY A 73 7.45 -2.84 -23.78
N LYS A 74 8.25 -2.30 -24.70
CA LYS A 74 8.68 -3.16 -25.81
C LYS A 74 9.18 -4.50 -25.27
#